data_AF-A0A0C3QGN8-F1
#
_entry.id   AF-A0A0C3QGN8-F1
#
_cell.length_a   1.000
_cell.length_b   1.000
_cell.length_c   1.000
_cell.angle_alpha   90.00
_cell.angle_beta   90.00
_cell.angle_gamma   90.00
#
_symmetry.space_group_name_H-M   'P 1'
#
loop_
_entity.id
_entity.type
_entity.pdbx_description
1 polymer ?
#
loop_
_entity_poly.entity_id
_entity_poly.type
_entity_poly.pdbx_seq_one_letter_code
_entity_poly.pdbx_strand_id
1 'polypeptide(L)'
;MHTSKDLRREEPLSIPGISDQIFCKENDLKDMIWFIAGALRQASPQPLTVQQIRSSIEEHQPWRIDECRGTNKRLSAERNIRWILSCSPAFESVAGSPGYWRMTGNHLVRTSNLLPPLPVAPMSRMTEEEIRACL
;
A
#
# COMPACT_ATOMS: atom_id res chain seq x y z
N MET A 1 14.07 1.79 41.05
CA MET A 1 13.02 2.38 40.19
C MET A 1 13.68 2.82 38.88
N HIS A 2 13.48 2.08 37.79
CA HIS A 2 13.95 2.49 36.47
C HIS A 2 12.81 3.18 35.73
N THR A 3 13.03 4.44 35.37
CA THR A 3 12.07 5.25 34.62
C THR A 3 12.15 4.91 33.14
N SER A 4 11.15 4.18 32.66
CA SER A 4 10.76 4.15 31.26
C SER A 4 10.46 5.57 30.80
N LYS A 5 11.19 6.09 29.80
CA LYS A 5 10.76 7.06 28.76
C LYS A 5 11.97 7.84 28.22
N ASP A 6 12.71 7.19 27.34
CA ASP A 6 13.29 7.87 26.19
C ASP A 6 13.11 6.93 25.00
N LEU A 7 11.85 6.81 24.56
CA LEU A 7 11.54 6.38 23.21
C LEU A 7 12.14 7.46 22.31
N ARG A 8 13.38 7.26 21.89
CA ARG A 8 14.03 8.06 20.85
C ARG A 8 13.00 8.22 19.73
N ARG A 9 12.64 9.47 19.41
CA ARG A 9 11.93 9.78 18.16
C ARG A 9 12.71 9.06 17.07
N GLU A 10 12.13 8.01 16.51
CA GLU A 10 12.68 7.37 15.32
C GLU A 10 12.88 8.48 14.29
N GLU A 11 14.09 8.57 13.72
CA GLU A 11 14.38 9.50 12.65
C GLU A 11 13.31 9.36 11.56
N PRO A 12 12.83 10.47 10.96
CA PRO A 12 11.82 10.37 9.92
C PRO A 12 12.36 9.45 8.82
N LEU A 13 11.65 8.34 8.57
CA LEU A 13 11.96 7.41 7.49
C LEU A 13 12.15 8.23 6.21
N SER A 14 13.39 8.26 5.70
CA SER A 14 13.68 8.90 4.43
C SER A 14 13.02 8.07 3.34
N ILE A 15 12.10 8.67 2.58
CA ILE A 15 11.12 7.96 1.74
C ILE A 15 11.63 7.45 0.37
N PRO A 16 12.91 7.10 0.14
CA PRO A 16 13.56 7.18 -1.21
C PRO A 16 12.89 8.03 -2.35
N GLY A 17 13.60 8.26 -3.45
CA GLY A 17 12.98 8.73 -4.70
C GLY A 17 12.41 7.54 -5.46
N ILE A 18 11.29 7.68 -6.17
CA ILE A 18 10.73 6.55 -6.96
C ILE A 18 11.67 6.06 -8.07
N SER A 19 12.62 6.90 -8.48
CA SER A 19 13.70 6.55 -9.42
C SER A 19 14.90 5.87 -8.76
N ASP A 20 14.94 5.76 -7.43
CA ASP A 20 16.06 5.16 -6.71
C ASP A 20 16.15 3.67 -7.03
N GLN A 21 17.39 3.15 -7.09
CA GLN A 21 17.64 1.75 -7.42
C GLN A 21 16.95 0.77 -6.47
N ILE A 22 16.65 1.16 -5.23
CA ILE A 22 15.91 0.33 -4.27
C ILE A 22 14.55 -0.14 -4.81
N PHE A 23 13.96 0.61 -5.75
CA PHE A 23 12.71 0.30 -6.44
C PHE A 23 12.90 -0.53 -7.71
N CYS A 24 14.11 -0.98 -8.05
CA CYS A 24 14.30 -1.90 -9.17
C CYS A 24 13.64 -3.26 -8.87
N LYS A 25 13.11 -3.91 -9.91
CA LYS A 25 12.38 -5.19 -9.82
C LYS A 25 13.15 -6.31 -9.11
N GLU A 26 14.48 -6.27 -9.21
CA GLU A 26 15.39 -7.28 -8.65
C GLU A 26 15.58 -7.12 -7.13
N ASN A 27 15.20 -5.97 -6.56
CA ASN A 27 15.36 -5.66 -5.14
C ASN A 27 14.14 -6.02 -4.30
N ASP A 28 14.30 -6.00 -2.97
CA ASP A 28 13.28 -6.47 -2.02
C ASP A 28 12.08 -5.52 -1.84
N LEU A 29 12.22 -4.24 -2.20
CA LEU A 29 11.19 -3.23 -1.97
C LEU A 29 10.10 -3.24 -3.06
N LYS A 30 9.12 -4.13 -2.91
CA LYS A 30 8.06 -4.35 -3.92
C LYS A 30 6.66 -3.91 -3.49
N ASP A 31 6.48 -3.53 -2.22
CA ASP A 31 5.16 -3.13 -1.71
C ASP A 31 4.71 -1.82 -2.36
N MET A 32 3.50 -1.81 -2.93
CA MET A 32 2.94 -0.67 -3.67
C MET A 32 2.93 0.63 -2.83
N ILE A 33 2.82 0.53 -1.51
CA ILE A 33 2.83 1.67 -0.59
C ILE A 33 4.10 2.53 -0.73
N TRP A 34 5.26 1.91 -0.97
CA TRP A 34 6.51 2.64 -1.14
C TRP A 34 6.58 3.39 -2.48
N PHE A 35 6.04 2.80 -3.55
CA PHE A 35 5.94 3.47 -4.84
C PHE A 35 4.98 4.66 -4.80
N ILE A 36 3.86 4.54 -4.07
CA ILE A 36 2.93 5.66 -3.83
C ILE A 36 3.63 6.78 -3.07
N ALA A 37 4.38 6.45 -2.02
CA ALA A 37 5.11 7.43 -1.24
C ALA A 37 6.22 8.11 -2.05
N GLY A 38 6.97 7.35 -2.85
CA GLY A 38 7.99 7.87 -3.76
C GLY A 38 7.42 8.86 -4.78
N ALA A 39 6.28 8.52 -5.40
CA ALA A 39 5.59 9.40 -6.35
C ALA A 39 5.11 10.72 -5.68
N LEU A 40 4.49 10.62 -4.50
CA LEU A 40 4.01 11.79 -3.75
C LEU A 40 5.16 12.66 -3.22
N ARG A 41 6.29 12.04 -2.83
CA ARG A 41 7.49 12.76 -2.41
C ARG A 41 8.11 13.53 -3.58
N GLN A 42 8.22 12.91 -4.75
CA GLN A 42 8.76 13.56 -5.94
C GLN A 42 7.93 14.78 -6.36
N ALA A 43 6.61 14.69 -6.24
CA ALA A 43 5.70 15.80 -6.53
C ALA A 43 5.56 16.79 -5.38
N SER A 44 6.19 16.58 -4.22
CA SER A 44 6.02 17.45 -3.05
C SER A 44 6.52 18.87 -3.37
N PRO A 45 5.76 19.94 -3.00
CA PRO A 45 4.59 19.95 -2.13
C PRO A 45 3.24 19.74 -2.83
N GLN A 46 3.19 19.54 -4.15
CA GLN A 46 1.95 19.38 -4.89
C GLN A 46 1.27 18.04 -4.56
N PRO A 47 -0.02 18.05 -4.18
CA PRO A 47 -0.78 16.81 -4.00
C PRO A 47 -1.11 16.19 -5.36
N LEU A 48 -1.27 14.86 -5.39
CA LEU A 48 -1.55 14.11 -6.61
C LEU A 48 -2.88 13.38 -6.55
N THR A 49 -3.53 13.24 -7.70
CA THR A 49 -4.64 12.30 -7.89
C THR A 49 -4.14 10.86 -8.03
N VAL A 50 -5.04 9.89 -7.84
CA VAL A 50 -4.74 8.46 -8.05
C VAL A 50 -4.17 8.19 -9.44
N GLN A 51 -4.71 8.87 -10.47
CA GLN A 51 -4.24 8.71 -11.84
C GLN A 51 -2.83 9.28 -12.03
N GLN A 52 -2.52 10.42 -11.42
CA GLN A 52 -1.18 11.01 -11.47
C GLN A 52 -0.16 10.17 -10.70
N ILE A 53 -0.54 9.63 -9.54
CA ILE A 53 0.31 8.69 -8.79
C ILE A 53 0.61 7.46 -9.67
N ARG A 54 -0.42 6.84 -10.27
CA ARG A 54 -0.23 5.71 -11.18
C ARG A 54 0.68 6.07 -12.36
N SER A 55 0.45 7.22 -13.02
CA SER A 55 1.32 7.68 -14.12
C SER A 55 2.77 7.83 -13.69
N SER A 56 3.02 8.44 -12.53
CA SER A 56 4.38 8.60 -12.00
C SER A 56 5.04 7.25 -11.73
N ILE A 57 4.30 6.29 -11.16
CA ILE A 57 4.81 4.93 -10.96
C ILE A 57 5.10 4.24 -12.30
N GLU A 58 4.19 4.36 -13.28
CA GLU A 58 4.34 3.76 -14.61
C GLU A 58 5.54 4.34 -15.37
N GLU A 59 5.79 5.64 -15.24
CA GLU A 59 6.91 6.34 -15.88
C GLU A 59 8.27 5.89 -15.35
N HIS A 60 8.39 5.71 -14.04
CA HIS A 60 9.69 5.44 -13.40
C HIS A 60 9.93 3.95 -13.11
N GLN A 61 8.86 3.19 -12.82
CA GLN A 61 8.89 1.79 -12.41
C GLN A 61 7.76 1.00 -13.10
N PRO A 62 7.73 0.91 -14.44
CA PRO A 62 6.62 0.33 -15.21
C PRO A 62 6.30 -1.12 -14.80
N TRP A 63 7.34 -1.89 -14.48
CA TRP A 63 7.22 -3.28 -14.04
C TRP A 63 6.26 -3.44 -12.85
N ARG A 64 6.15 -2.42 -11.99
CA ARG A 64 5.28 -2.47 -10.82
C ARG A 64 3.81 -2.45 -11.23
N ILE A 65 3.46 -1.73 -12.29
CA ILE A 65 2.10 -1.71 -12.84
C ILE A 65 1.79 -3.06 -13.50
N ASP A 66 2.74 -3.65 -14.21
CA ASP A 66 2.59 -4.95 -14.88
C ASP A 66 2.30 -6.10 -13.91
N GLU A 67 2.85 -6.05 -12.70
CA GLU A 67 2.60 -7.03 -11.64
C GLU A 67 1.21 -6.93 -10.99
N CYS A 68 0.43 -5.90 -11.29
CA CYS A 68 -0.95 -5.80 -10.78
C CYS A 68 -1.82 -6.95 -11.32
N ARG A 69 -2.69 -7.52 -10.48
CA ARG A 69 -3.56 -8.65 -10.86
C ARG A 69 -4.66 -8.20 -11.84
N GLY A 70 -5.09 -9.10 -12.72
CA GLY A 70 -6.16 -8.85 -13.69
C GLY A 70 -5.68 -8.51 -15.11
N THR A 71 -6.64 -8.37 -16.03
CA THR A 71 -6.43 -8.12 -17.46
C THR A 71 -6.12 -6.66 -17.76
N ASN A 72 -6.80 -5.72 -17.09
CA ASN A 72 -6.51 -4.29 -17.20
C ASN A 72 -5.58 -3.84 -16.05
N LYS A 73 -4.26 -3.91 -16.30
CA LYS A 73 -3.21 -3.58 -15.31
C LYS A 73 -3.35 -2.18 -14.72
N ARG A 74 -3.64 -1.19 -15.57
CA ARG A 74 -3.80 0.22 -15.17
C ARG A 74 -4.97 0.41 -14.20
N LEU A 75 -6.14 -0.13 -14.54
CA LEU A 75 -7.32 -0.04 -13.68
C LEU A 75 -7.11 -0.78 -12.35
N SER A 76 -6.48 -1.95 -12.39
CA SER A 76 -6.13 -2.71 -11.18
C SER A 76 -5.14 -1.95 -10.29
N ALA A 77 -4.13 -1.30 -10.88
CA ALA A 77 -3.18 -0.47 -10.16
C ALA A 77 -3.90 0.71 -9.47
N GLU A 78 -4.78 1.43 -10.19
CA GLU A 78 -5.55 2.54 -9.62
C GLU A 78 -6.46 2.10 -8.47
N ARG A 79 -7.10 0.93 -8.57
CA ARG A 79 -7.90 0.35 -7.48
C ARG A 79 -7.04 0.05 -6.25
N ASN A 80 -5.87 -0.57 -6.46
CA ASN A 80 -4.93 -0.88 -5.38
C ASN A 80 -4.39 0.39 -4.72
N ILE A 81 -3.97 1.38 -5.50
CA ILE A 81 -3.50 2.68 -5.02
C ILE A 81 -4.60 3.36 -4.18
N ARG A 82 -5.83 3.43 -4.70
CA ARG A 82 -6.97 4.01 -3.97
C ARG A 82 -7.21 3.31 -2.63
N TRP A 83 -7.13 1.98 -2.61
CA TRP A 83 -7.29 1.21 -1.38
C TRP A 83 -6.18 1.50 -0.37
N ILE A 84 -4.91 1.48 -0.77
CA ILE A 84 -3.78 1.78 0.12
C ILE A 84 -3.87 3.20 0.69
N LEU A 85 -4.20 4.19 -0.15
CA LEU A 85 -4.39 5.58 0.28
C LEU A 85 -5.49 5.70 1.34
N SER A 86 -6.57 4.92 1.22
CA SER A 86 -7.68 4.95 2.18
C SER A 86 -7.38 4.26 3.52
N CYS A 87 -6.42 3.32 3.54
CA CYS A 87 -6.13 2.51 4.74
C CYS A 87 -4.88 2.96 5.48
N SER A 88 -3.92 3.60 4.81
CA SER A 88 -2.64 3.95 5.42
C SER A 88 -2.66 5.35 6.04
N PRO A 89 -2.25 5.53 7.31
CA PRO A 89 -2.17 6.83 7.95
C PRO A 89 -1.04 7.72 7.40
N ALA A 90 -0.18 7.18 6.54
CA ALA A 90 0.88 7.92 5.85
C ALA A 90 0.36 8.88 4.79
N PHE A 91 -0.91 8.76 4.40
CA PHE A 91 -1.53 9.56 3.36
C PHE A 91 -2.82 10.18 3.86
N GLU A 92 -3.14 11.35 3.34
CA GLU A 92 -4.42 12.02 3.59
C GLU A 92 -4.97 12.67 2.33
N SER A 93 -6.29 12.73 2.25
CA SER A 93 -6.99 13.49 1.22
C SER A 93 -6.93 14.98 1.54
N VAL A 94 -6.70 15.81 0.53
CA VAL A 94 -6.64 17.26 0.70
C VAL A 94 -8.05 17.84 0.92
N ALA A 95 -8.23 18.57 2.02
CA ALA A 95 -9.48 19.26 2.32
C ALA A 95 -9.83 20.27 1.21
N GLY A 96 -11.08 20.21 0.72
CA GLY A 96 -11.54 21.08 -0.36
C GLY A 96 -11.07 20.70 -1.77
N SER A 97 -10.32 19.60 -1.94
CA SER A 97 -9.91 19.09 -3.25
C SER A 97 -10.12 17.57 -3.32
N PRO A 98 -11.36 17.10 -3.52
CA PRO A 98 -11.66 15.68 -3.58
C PRO A 98 -10.81 14.95 -4.63
N GLY A 99 -10.23 13.82 -4.23
CA GLY A 99 -9.40 12.99 -5.11
C GLY A 99 -7.92 13.33 -5.13
N TYR A 100 -7.49 14.44 -4.50
CA TYR A 100 -6.09 14.78 -4.31
C TYR A 100 -5.57 14.24 -2.98
N TRP A 101 -4.34 13.72 -3.00
CA TRP A 101 -3.69 13.07 -1.87
C TRP A 101 -2.30 13.64 -1.63
N ARG A 102 -1.88 13.65 -0.36
CA ARG A 102 -0.53 14.05 0.06
C ARG A 102 -0.03 13.15 1.19
N MET A 103 1.27 13.21 1.46
CA MET A 103 1.85 12.54 2.63
C MET A 103 1.58 13.34 3.92
N THR A 104 1.38 12.63 5.02
CA THR A 104 1.16 13.21 6.37
C THR A 104 2.44 13.34 7.18
N GLY A 105 3.52 12.65 6.78
CA GLY A 105 4.75 12.49 7.57
C GLY A 105 4.73 11.32 8.57
N ASN A 106 3.63 10.56 8.63
CA ASN A 106 3.56 9.32 9.42
C ASN A 106 4.34 8.17 8.74
N HIS A 107 4.70 7.15 9.52
CA HIS A 107 5.41 5.97 9.03
C HIS A 107 4.61 5.21 7.96
N LEU A 108 5.32 4.70 6.95
CA LEU A 108 4.75 3.80 5.95
C LEU A 108 4.53 2.42 6.57
N VAL A 109 3.35 2.20 7.14
CA VAL A 109 2.97 0.90 7.69
C VAL A 109 2.60 -0.04 6.55
N ARG A 110 3.30 -1.19 6.44
CA ARG A 110 3.01 -2.22 5.43
C ARG A 110 1.54 -2.62 5.50
N THR A 111 0.94 -2.80 4.33
CA THR A 111 -0.50 -3.05 4.20
C THR A 111 -0.94 -4.38 4.81
N SER A 112 -0.06 -5.40 4.85
CA SER A 112 -0.28 -6.66 5.55
C SER A 112 -0.34 -6.51 7.08
N ASN A 113 0.27 -5.46 7.64
CA ASN A 113 0.19 -5.15 9.07
C ASN A 113 -1.06 -4.33 9.44
N LEU A 114 -1.82 -3.85 8.44
CA LEU A 114 -3.04 -3.05 8.63
C LEU A 114 -4.31 -3.90 8.65
N LEU A 115 -4.21 -5.22 8.39
CA LEU A 115 -5.34 -6.14 8.49
C LEU A 115 -5.32 -6.84 9.87
N PRO A 116 -6.42 -6.84 10.65
CA PRO A 116 -6.63 -7.94 11.57
C PRO A 116 -6.66 -9.25 10.75
N PRO A 117 -6.12 -10.37 11.26
CA PRO A 117 -6.13 -11.63 10.53
C PRO A 117 -7.56 -11.96 10.09
N LEU A 118 -7.74 -12.27 8.80
CA LEU A 118 -9.01 -12.77 8.29
C LEU A 118 -9.44 -13.94 9.17
N PRO A 119 -10.64 -13.93 9.77
CA PRO A 119 -11.12 -15.09 10.50
C PRO A 119 -11.18 -16.25 9.51
N VAL A 120 -10.37 -17.27 9.75
CA VAL A 120 -10.48 -18.56 9.05
C VAL A 120 -11.88 -19.06 9.37
N ALA A 121 -12.76 -19.04 8.38
CA ALA A 121 -14.06 -19.69 8.51
C ALA A 121 -13.77 -21.15 8.92
N PRO A 122 -14.33 -21.64 10.04
CA PRO A 122 -14.16 -23.04 10.39
C PRO A 122 -14.76 -23.84 9.23
N MET A 123 -13.93 -24.63 8.54
CA MET A 123 -14.46 -25.64 7.64
C MET A 123 -15.29 -26.58 8.50
N SER A 124 -16.61 -26.48 8.42
CA SER A 124 -17.50 -27.49 8.98
C SER A 124 -17.04 -28.83 8.41
N ARG A 125 -16.59 -29.73 9.29
CA ARG A 125 -16.41 -31.13 8.91
C ARG A 125 -17.79 -31.62 8.49
N MET A 126 -17.92 -32.07 7.24
CA MET A 126 -19.14 -32.77 6.82
C MET A 126 -19.39 -33.92 7.79
N THR A 127 -20.62 -34.05 8.27
CA THR A 127 -20.97 -35.18 9.15
C THR A 127 -21.11 -36.45 8.31
N GLU A 128 -20.95 -37.62 8.94
CA GLU A 128 -21.11 -38.90 8.24
C GLU A 128 -22.50 -39.06 7.59
N GLU A 129 -23.53 -38.35 8.10
CA GLU A 129 -24.86 -38.33 7.48
C GLU A 129 -24.85 -37.64 6.10
N GLU A 130 -24.11 -36.53 5.95
CA GLU A 130 -24.00 -35.81 4.68
C GLU A 130 -23.25 -36.62 3.61
N ILE A 131 -22.27 -37.43 4.04
CA ILE A 131 -21.52 -38.32 3.14
C ILE A 131 -22.42 -39.45 2.61
N ARG A 132 -23.31 -40.00 3.45
CA ARG A 132 -24.23 -41.07 3.05
C ARG A 132 -25.34 -40.62 2.12
N ALA A 133 -25.72 -39.34 2.15
CA ALA A 133 -26.74 -38.80 1.25
C ALA A 133 -26.25 -38.60 -0.20
N CYS A 134 -24.94 -38.72 -0.46
CA CYS A 134 -24.32 -38.56 -1.78
C CYS A 134 -23.88 -39.88 -2.43
N LEU A 135 -24.18 -41.03 -1.82
CA LEU A 135 -23.98 -42.38 -2.37
C LEU A 135 -25.33 -43.00 -2.74
#